data_AF-A0A515L734-F1
#
_entry.id   AF-A0A515L734-F1
#
_cell.length_a   1.000
_cell.length_b   1.000
_cell.length_c   1.000
_cell.angle_alpha   90.00
_cell.angle_beta   90.00
_cell.angle_gamma   90.00
#
_symmetry.space_group_name_H-M   'P 1'
#
loop_
_entity.id
_entity.type
_entity.pdbx_description
1 polymer ?
#
loop_
_entity_poly.entity_id
_entity_poly.type
_entity_poly.pdbx_seq_one_letter_code
_entity_poly.pdbx_strand_id
1 'polypeptide(L)' 'MMDQNSNNNGGGQDWVADVKTEVSGMAKEGMHHPSTKPVLAGAAIGAVAGVLLPFVSLPVGLVAGAGIALYNRVKK' A
#
# COMPACT_ATOMS: atom_id res chain seq x y z
N MET A 1 -21.04 44.24 3.72
CA MET A 1 -19.61 44.02 4.04
C MET A 1 -19.52 42.64 4.68
N MET A 2 -19.15 41.63 3.89
CA MET A 2 -18.55 40.40 4.38
C MET A 2 -17.27 40.19 3.57
N ASP A 3 -16.21 40.01 4.33
CA ASP A 3 -14.82 39.91 3.92
C ASP A 3 -14.42 38.45 3.72
N GLN A 4 -13.21 38.24 3.20
CA GLN A 4 -12.42 37.01 3.14
C GLN A 4 -12.52 36.14 1.87
N ASN A 5 -11.67 36.51 0.90
CA ASN A 5 -10.47 35.71 0.60
C ASN A 5 -10.64 34.18 0.71
N SER A 6 -11.01 33.53 -0.39
CA SER A 6 -10.64 32.14 -0.64
C SER A 6 -9.91 32.05 -1.97
N ASN A 7 -8.62 32.33 -1.88
CA ASN A 7 -7.62 31.98 -2.87
C ASN A 7 -7.75 30.48 -3.23
N ASN A 8 -8.23 30.25 -4.45
CA ASN A 8 -8.21 29.01 -5.22
C ASN A 8 -7.16 27.98 -4.77
N ASN A 9 -7.59 27.02 -3.95
CA ASN A 9 -7.05 25.65 -3.89
C ASN A 9 -8.22 24.63 -3.91
N GLY A 10 -9.34 25.00 -4.53
CA GLY A 10 -10.65 24.31 -4.49
C GLY A 10 -10.78 23.08 -5.37
N GLY A 11 -9.74 22.24 -5.41
CA GLY A 11 -9.81 20.92 -6.06
C GLY A 11 -8.98 19.89 -5.31
N GLY A 12 -7.96 20.31 -4.56
CA GLY A 12 -7.14 19.42 -3.74
C GLY A 12 -7.69 19.17 -2.33
N GLN A 13 -8.57 20.04 -1.82
CA GLN A 13 -9.10 19.91 -0.45
C GLN A 13 -10.41 19.14 -0.39
N ASP A 14 -11.21 19.17 -1.45
CA ASP A 14 -12.53 18.50 -1.48
C ASP A 14 -12.38 16.98 -1.45
N TRP A 15 -11.54 16.39 -2.32
CA TRP A 15 -11.30 14.94 -2.30
C TRP A 15 -10.63 14.48 -0.99
N VAL A 16 -9.77 15.32 -0.39
CA VAL A 16 -9.15 15.01 0.90
C VAL A 16 -10.18 15.05 2.02
N ALA A 17 -11.11 16.02 2.00
CA ALA A 17 -12.19 16.13 2.95
C ALA A 17 -13.18 14.95 2.82
N ASP A 18 -13.48 14.53 1.60
CA ASP A 18 -14.34 13.38 1.30
C ASP A 18 -13.70 12.07 1.78
N VAL A 19 -12.43 11.81 1.41
CA VAL A 19 -11.67 10.64 1.88
C VAL A 19 -11.57 10.64 3.40
N LYS A 20 -11.33 11.79 4.03
CA LYS A 20 -11.26 11.90 5.49
C LYS A 20 -12.60 11.62 6.15
N THR A 21 -13.71 12.05 5.54
CA THR A 21 -15.06 11.80 6.05
C THR A 21 -15.43 10.33 5.94
N GLU A 22 -15.09 9.69 4.81
CA GLU A 22 -15.32 8.26 4.57
C GLU A 22 -14.45 7.37 5.48
N VAL A 23 -13.16 7.67 5.60
CA VAL A 23 -12.22 6.96 6.50
C VAL A 23 -12.63 7.16 7.97
N SER A 24 -13.06 8.36 8.35
CA SER A 24 -13.59 8.64 9.69
C SER A 24 -14.89 7.86 9.96
N GLY A 25 -15.74 7.69 8.95
CA GLY A 25 -16.91 6.82 9.00
C GLY A 25 -16.53 5.35 9.24
N MET A 26 -15.60 4.81 8.43
CA MET A 26 -15.08 3.45 8.60
C MET A 26 -14.44 3.23 9.98
N ALA A 27 -13.71 4.23 10.49
CA ALA A 27 -13.09 4.18 11.81
C ALA A 27 -14.11 4.22 12.96
N LYS A 28 -15.17 5.03 12.82
CA LYS A 28 -16.25 5.16 13.83
C LYS A 28 -17.17 3.93 13.87
N GLU A 29 -17.40 3.31 12.71
CA GLU A 29 -18.35 2.21 12.53
C GLU A 29 -17.68 0.82 12.64
N GLY A 30 -16.34 0.78 12.61
CA GLY A 30 -15.54 -0.39 12.92
C GLY A 30 -15.76 -1.57 11.95
N MET A 31 -15.59 -2.81 12.44
CA MET A 31 -15.80 -4.03 11.65
C MET A 31 -17.26 -4.24 11.17
N HIS A 32 -18.21 -3.40 11.63
CA HIS A 32 -19.61 -3.45 11.22
C HIS A 32 -19.88 -2.75 9.89
N HIS A 33 -18.96 -1.90 9.41
CA HIS A 33 -19.10 -1.29 8.09
C HIS A 33 -18.69 -2.29 6.97
N PRO A 34 -19.52 -2.54 5.96
CA PRO A 34 -19.28 -3.56 4.92
C PRO A 34 -17.98 -3.34 4.13
N SER A 35 -17.47 -2.10 4.08
CA SER A 35 -16.21 -1.74 3.42
C SER A 35 -14.96 -1.98 4.28
N THR A 36 -15.09 -2.29 5.57
CA THR A 36 -13.93 -2.58 6.46
C THR A 36 -13.29 -3.92 6.11
N LYS A 37 -14.07 -4.89 5.63
CA LYS A 37 -13.58 -6.24 5.27
C LYS A 37 -12.59 -6.23 4.09
N PRO A 38 -12.87 -5.60 2.94
CA PRO A 38 -11.91 -5.54 1.85
C PRO A 38 -10.66 -4.72 2.22
N VAL A 39 -10.80 -3.65 3.00
CA VAL A 39 -9.64 -2.83 3.44
C VAL A 39 -8.75 -3.61 4.41
N LEU A 40 -9.32 -4.35 5.36
CA LEU A 40 -8.55 -5.17 6.30
C LEU A 40 -7.85 -6.34 5.61
N ALA A 41 -8.51 -6.98 4.64
CA ALA A 41 -7.90 -8.03 3.83
C ALA A 41 -6.73 -7.48 2.99
N GLY A 42 -6.92 -6.32 2.35
CA GLY A 42 -5.86 -5.62 1.63
C GLY A 42 -4.69 -5.24 2.52
N ALA A 43 -4.97 -4.73 3.73
CA ALA A 43 -3.96 -4.39 4.72
C ALA A 43 -3.21 -5.63 5.23
N ALA A 44 -3.90 -6.75 5.47
CA ALA A 44 -3.28 -7.99 5.91
C ALA A 44 -2.34 -8.56 4.83
N ILE A 45 -2.78 -8.59 3.58
CA ILE A 45 -1.94 -9.00 2.43
C ILE A 45 -0.74 -8.05 2.29
N GLY A 46 -0.97 -6.74 2.39
CA GLY A 46 0.08 -5.73 2.33
C GLY A 46 1.11 -5.87 3.45
N ALA A 47 0.69 -6.19 4.68
CA ALA A 47 1.59 -6.44 5.80
C ALA A 47 2.41 -7.71 5.61
N VAL A 48 1.78 -8.81 5.18
CA VAL A 48 2.48 -10.07 4.86
C VAL A 48 3.48 -9.85 3.73
N ALA A 49 3.06 -9.18 2.65
CA ALA A 49 3.95 -8.85 1.53
C ALA A 49 5.09 -7.92 1.95
N GLY A 50 4.84 -6.89 2.76
CA GLY A 50 5.85 -5.96 3.26
C GLY A 50 6.89 -6.64 4.16
N VAL A 51 6.47 -7.63 4.95
CA VAL A 51 7.38 -8.46 5.76
C VAL A 51 8.13 -9.47 4.90
N LEU A 52 7.50 -10.07 3.89
CA LEU A 52 8.12 -11.10 3.05
C LEU A 52 9.04 -10.53 1.95
N LEU A 53 8.69 -9.41 1.33
CA LEU A 53 9.46 -8.73 0.26
C LEU A 53 10.97 -8.61 0.54
N PRO A 54 11.44 -8.19 1.74
CA PRO A 54 12.87 -8.11 2.02
C PRO A 54 13.58 -9.47 2.01
N PHE A 55 12.86 -10.57 2.23
CA PHE A 55 13.42 -11.92 2.28
C PHE A 55 13.18 -12.74 1.02
N VAL A 56 12.45 -12.24 0.03
CA VAL A 56 12.28 -12.94 -1.25
C VAL A 56 13.36 -12.52 -2.24
N SER A 57 13.71 -11.24 -2.29
CA SER A 57 14.67 -10.72 -3.28
C SER A 57 16.10 -11.23 -3.08
N LEU A 58 16.60 -11.25 -1.85
CA LEU A 58 17.97 -11.68 -1.54
C LEU A 58 18.20 -13.18 -1.78
N PRO A 59 17.35 -14.11 -1.29
CA PRO A 59 17.56 -15.55 -1.52
C PRO A 59 17.34 -15.93 -2.98
N VAL A 60 16.35 -15.35 -3.65
CA VAL A 60 16.11 -15.61 -5.08
C VAL A 60 17.30 -15.14 -5.91
N GLY A 61 17.85 -13.96 -5.62
CA GLY A 61 19.07 -13.46 -6.26
C GLY A 61 20.28 -14.37 -6.03
N LEU A 62 20.47 -14.87 -4.80
CA LEU A 62 21.57 -15.79 -4.46
C LEU A 62 21.42 -17.12 -5.21
N VAL A 63 20.25 -17.75 -5.16
CA VAL A 63 19.99 -19.04 -5.82
C VAL A 63 20.15 -18.92 -7.34
N ALA A 64 19.59 -17.88 -7.94
CA ALA A 64 19.74 -17.62 -9.38
C ALA A 64 21.21 -17.37 -9.76
N GLY A 65 21.93 -16.54 -9.00
CA GLY A 65 23.34 -16.26 -9.22
C GLY A 65 24.23 -17.50 -9.09
N ALA A 66 24.05 -18.29 -8.03
CA ALA A 66 24.76 -19.55 -7.82
C ALA A 66 24.43 -20.58 -8.91
N GLY A 67 23.16 -20.68 -9.31
CA GLY A 67 22.72 -21.56 -10.39
C GLY A 67 23.37 -21.23 -11.73
N ILE A 68 23.40 -19.94 -12.11
CA ILE A 68 24.06 -19.51 -13.35
C ILE A 68 25.57 -19.74 -13.28
N ALA A 69 26.21 -19.40 -12.16
CA ALA A 69 27.65 -19.63 -11.99
C ALA A 69 28.02 -21.12 -12.10
N LEU A 70 27.22 -22.01 -11.50
CA LEU A 70 27.40 -23.45 -11.60
C LEU A 70 27.15 -23.97 -13.02
N TYR A 71 26.06 -23.56 -13.67
CA TYR A 71 25.73 -23.97 -15.04
C TYR A 71 26.85 -23.61 -16.02
N ASN A 72 27.37 -22.38 -15.92
CA ASN A 72 28.48 -21.92 -16.76
C ASN A 72 29.77 -22.71 -16.51
N ARG A 73 29.99 -23.22 -15.29
CA ARG A 73 31.14 -24.10 -14.98
C ARG A 73 30.97 -25.52 -15.51
N VAL A 74 29.75 -26.07 -15.49
CA VAL A 74 29.48 -27.43 -15.97
C VAL A 74 29.46 -27.48 -17.50
N LYS A 75 29.03 -26.40 -18.16
CA LYS A 75 28.96 -26.32 -19.62
C LYS A 75 30.31 -25.99 -20.28
N LYS A 76 31.24 -25.39 -19.53
CA LYS A 76 32.60 -25.08 -20.00
C LYS A 76 33.52 -26.28 -19.83
#